data_AF-A0A0A9E324-F1
#
_entry.id   AF-A0A0A9E324-F1
#
_cell.length_a   1.000
_cell.length_b   1.000
_cell.length_c   1.000
_cell.angle_alpha   90.00
_cell.angle_beta   90.00
_cell.angle_gamma   90.00
#
_symmetry.space_group_name_H-M   'P 1'
#
loop_
_entity.id
_entity.type
_entity.pdbx_description
1 polymer ?
#
loop_
_entity_poly.entity_id
_entity_poly.type
_entity_poly.pdbx_seq_one_letter_code
_entity_poly.pdbx_strand_id
1 'polypeptide(L)'
;MERLVESIHVPCPNAAHGCTVRPAYYDKHNHLQTCGHTPYHCPGEACDFIGTMAVLMDHFSGVHSWPCTTKVRAGKKCPVLQDLGKLCREYLNIRLHDGFYFVLADHTDNSQGAAASASPHYLFLLNVVWQQLVHGISVLCIHPNGTAISGDGQGPSLKEMKCELSYTRFMYGNSHPQLTEHFQKSGFRVASTDLSNGLPGPDGCFQFVVPDSLLADSEKDAILVTARFVID
;
A
#
# COMPACT_ATOMS: atom_id res chain seq x y z
N MET A 1 -37.50 -29.30 -2.43
CA MET A 1 -37.28 -27.89 -2.84
C MET A 1 -35.79 -27.55 -2.87
N GLU A 2 -34.97 -28.15 -2.00
CA GLU A 2 -33.51 -27.94 -1.90
C GLU A 2 -32.73 -28.21 -3.22
N ARG A 3 -33.00 -29.33 -3.91
CA ARG A 3 -32.35 -29.68 -5.19
C ARG A 3 -32.58 -28.68 -6.33
N LEU A 4 -33.67 -27.89 -6.27
CA LEU A 4 -33.98 -26.91 -7.31
C LEU A 4 -33.09 -25.67 -7.17
N VAL A 5 -32.78 -25.28 -5.93
CA VAL A 5 -31.92 -24.13 -5.62
C VAL A 5 -30.45 -24.45 -5.93
N GLU A 6 -30.04 -25.71 -5.80
CA GLU A 6 -28.72 -26.22 -6.21
C GLU A 6 -28.47 -26.11 -7.71
N SER A 7 -29.52 -26.16 -8.54
CA SER A 7 -29.39 -26.04 -10.00
C SER A 7 -29.22 -24.60 -10.50
N ILE A 8 -29.54 -23.60 -9.67
CA ILE A 8 -29.54 -22.18 -10.07
C ILE A 8 -28.14 -21.60 -9.87
N HIS A 9 -27.46 -21.34 -10.99
CA HIS A 9 -26.14 -20.71 -11.00
C HIS A 9 -26.23 -19.29 -11.55
N VAL A 10 -25.86 -18.33 -10.71
CA VAL A 10 -25.94 -16.90 -11.03
C VAL A 10 -24.54 -16.36 -11.37
N PRO A 11 -24.41 -15.40 -12.29
CA PRO A 11 -23.12 -14.74 -12.51
C PRO A 11 -22.66 -14.03 -11.23
N CYS A 12 -21.36 -14.10 -10.96
CA CYS A 12 -20.76 -13.32 -9.89
C CYS A 12 -21.00 -11.81 -10.14
N PRO A 13 -21.37 -11.01 -9.12
CA PRO A 13 -21.43 -9.55 -9.22
C PRO A 13 -20.14 -8.91 -9.76
N ASN A 14 -18.98 -9.53 -9.49
CA ASN A 14 -17.68 -9.09 -9.95
C ASN A 14 -17.37 -9.54 -11.40
N ALA A 15 -18.35 -10.01 -12.17
CA ALA A 15 -18.14 -10.43 -13.56
C ALA A 15 -17.66 -9.28 -14.46
N ALA A 16 -18.12 -8.05 -14.22
CA ALA A 16 -17.62 -6.86 -14.90
C ALA A 16 -16.12 -6.59 -14.62
N HIS A 17 -15.57 -7.16 -13.54
CA HIS A 17 -14.17 -7.05 -13.13
C HIS A 17 -13.35 -8.31 -13.46
N GLY A 18 -13.90 -9.21 -14.29
CA GLY A 18 -13.21 -10.38 -14.83
C GLY A 18 -13.57 -11.71 -14.17
N CYS A 19 -14.48 -11.74 -13.19
CA CYS A 19 -14.92 -13.01 -12.61
C CYS A 19 -15.78 -13.81 -13.57
N THR A 20 -15.33 -14.99 -14.00
CA THR A 20 -16.12 -15.91 -14.83
C THR A 20 -16.91 -16.93 -14.03
N VAL A 21 -16.72 -16.97 -12.70
CA VAL A 21 -17.37 -17.94 -11.81
C VAL A 21 -18.86 -17.65 -11.72
N ARG A 22 -19.65 -18.72 -11.79
CA ARG A 22 -21.10 -18.68 -11.60
C ARG A 22 -21.47 -19.57 -10.42
N PRO A 23 -21.37 -19.10 -9.16
CA PRO A 23 -21.64 -19.94 -8.00
C PRO A 23 -23.13 -20.35 -7.97
N ALA A 24 -23.42 -21.44 -7.27
CA ALA A 24 -24.79 -21.77 -6.89
C ALA A 24 -25.40 -20.60 -6.10
N TYR A 25 -26.70 -20.35 -6.27
CA TYR A 25 -27.36 -19.18 -5.70
C TYR A 25 -27.13 -19.03 -4.18
N TYR A 26 -27.22 -20.13 -3.42
CA TYR A 26 -27.00 -20.13 -1.97
C TYR A 26 -25.53 -19.91 -1.57
N ASP A 27 -24.57 -20.18 -2.46
CA ASP A 27 -23.13 -20.06 -2.21
C ASP A 27 -22.54 -18.74 -2.72
N LYS A 28 -23.37 -17.88 -3.34
CA LYS A 28 -22.95 -16.58 -3.86
C LYS A 28 -22.21 -15.73 -2.83
N HIS A 29 -22.68 -15.70 -1.58
CA HIS A 29 -22.05 -14.89 -0.53
C HIS A 29 -20.66 -15.41 -0.17
N ASN A 30 -20.49 -16.72 -0.01
CA ASN A 30 -19.19 -17.34 0.29
C ASN A 30 -18.19 -17.10 -0.85
N HIS A 31 -18.65 -17.22 -2.10
CA HIS A 31 -17.83 -16.85 -3.24
C HIS A 31 -17.40 -15.38 -3.19
N LEU A 32 -18.29 -14.45 -2.87
CA LEU A 32 -17.95 -13.02 -2.79
C LEU A 32 -16.88 -12.73 -1.73
N GLN A 33 -16.86 -13.45 -0.61
CA GLN A 33 -15.83 -13.31 0.42
C GLN A 33 -14.44 -13.77 -0.05
N THR A 34 -14.38 -14.61 -1.08
CA THR A 34 -13.15 -15.25 -1.58
C THR A 34 -12.87 -14.89 -3.04
N CYS A 35 -13.62 -13.95 -3.60
CA CYS A 35 -13.54 -13.60 -5.01
C CYS A 35 -12.27 -12.77 -5.24
N GLY A 36 -11.30 -13.32 -5.97
CA GLY A 36 -10.08 -12.57 -6.37
C GLY A 36 -10.33 -11.41 -7.34
N HIS A 37 -11.58 -11.21 -7.78
CA HIS A 37 -12.00 -10.12 -8.66
C HIS A 37 -12.79 -9.02 -7.92
N THR A 38 -12.79 -9.03 -6.59
CA THR A 38 -13.36 -7.93 -5.80
C THR A 38 -12.67 -6.62 -6.21
N PRO A 39 -13.45 -5.59 -6.60
CA PRO A 39 -12.89 -4.32 -7.01
C PRO A 39 -12.36 -3.54 -5.81
N TYR A 40 -11.53 -2.54 -6.10
CA TYR A 40 -10.95 -1.63 -5.14
C TYR A 40 -11.71 -0.30 -5.12
N HIS A 41 -11.81 0.29 -3.94
CA HIS A 41 -12.39 1.61 -3.73
C HIS A 41 -11.30 2.71 -3.81
N CYS A 42 -11.67 3.90 -4.29
CA CYS A 42 -10.80 5.07 -4.18
C CYS A 42 -10.76 5.57 -2.71
N PRO A 43 -9.58 5.90 -2.16
CA PRO A 43 -9.47 6.42 -0.79
C PRO A 43 -9.84 7.91 -0.67
N GLY A 44 -10.24 8.58 -1.75
CA GLY A 44 -10.65 9.98 -1.71
C GLY A 44 -11.98 10.16 -0.98
N GLU A 45 -12.03 11.07 -0.01
CA GLU A 45 -13.19 11.28 0.88
C GLU A 45 -14.52 11.50 0.14
N ALA A 46 -14.48 12.13 -1.04
CA ALA A 46 -15.65 12.42 -1.87
C ALA A 46 -15.63 11.67 -3.22
N CYS A 47 -14.91 10.54 -3.32
CA CYS A 47 -14.75 9.78 -4.55
C CYS A 47 -15.33 8.36 -4.44
N ASP A 48 -16.47 8.13 -5.08
CA ASP A 48 -17.17 6.83 -5.10
C ASP A 48 -16.62 5.87 -6.18
N PHE A 49 -15.42 6.12 -6.70
CA PHE A 49 -14.86 5.29 -7.76
C PHE A 49 -14.54 3.88 -7.27
N ILE A 50 -14.95 2.88 -8.05
CA ILE A 50 -14.71 1.45 -7.82
C ILE A 50 -14.21 0.81 -9.12
N GLY A 51 -13.12 0.04 -9.06
CA GLY A 51 -12.55 -0.58 -10.24
C GLY A 51 -11.52 -1.67 -9.95
N THR A 52 -10.96 -2.28 -11.00
CA THR A 52 -9.80 -3.17 -10.84
C THR A 52 -8.56 -2.35 -10.45
N MET A 53 -7.53 -3.00 -9.90
CA MET A 53 -6.25 -2.33 -9.56
C MET A 53 -5.71 -1.48 -10.72
N ALA A 54 -5.71 -2.03 -11.94
CA ALA A 54 -5.19 -1.33 -13.11
C ALA A 54 -5.96 -0.02 -13.39
N VAL A 55 -7.30 -0.08 -13.39
CA VAL A 55 -8.13 1.09 -13.65
C VAL A 55 -8.07 2.09 -12.48
N LEU A 56 -7.92 1.60 -11.25
CA LEU A 56 -7.76 2.45 -10.07
C LEU A 56 -6.45 3.26 -10.12
N MET A 57 -5.35 2.65 -10.56
CA MET A 57 -4.07 3.35 -10.73
C MET A 57 -4.17 4.46 -11.79
N ASP A 58 -4.84 4.18 -12.91
CA ASP A 58 -5.10 5.19 -13.94
C ASP A 58 -5.97 6.32 -13.39
N HIS A 59 -7.01 5.97 -12.61
CA HIS A 59 -7.90 6.92 -11.95
C HIS A 59 -7.15 7.86 -10.97
N PHE A 60 -6.23 7.34 -10.16
CA PHE A 60 -5.43 8.16 -9.24
C PHE A 60 -4.67 9.27 -9.97
N SER A 61 -4.01 8.92 -11.07
CA SER A 61 -3.26 9.90 -11.86
C SER A 61 -4.17 10.83 -12.67
N GLY A 62 -5.23 10.31 -13.29
CA GLY A 62 -6.07 11.06 -14.22
C GLY A 62 -7.12 11.96 -13.54
N VAL A 63 -7.66 11.55 -12.39
CA VAL A 63 -8.73 12.28 -11.70
C VAL A 63 -8.17 13.08 -10.51
N HIS A 64 -7.27 12.48 -9.74
CA HIS A 64 -6.74 13.10 -8.52
C HIS A 64 -5.34 13.71 -8.68
N SER A 65 -4.64 13.42 -9.79
CA SER A 65 -3.23 13.78 -9.96
C SER A 65 -2.31 13.25 -8.84
N TRP A 66 -2.71 12.15 -8.18
CA TRP A 66 -1.92 11.57 -7.11
C TRP A 66 -0.69 10.84 -7.67
N PRO A 67 0.51 11.07 -7.10
CA PRO A 67 1.72 10.40 -7.55
C PRO A 67 1.63 8.88 -7.35
N CYS A 68 1.98 8.16 -8.42
CA CYS A 68 1.93 6.71 -8.47
C CYS A 68 3.29 6.16 -8.93
N THR A 69 3.95 5.38 -8.08
CA THR A 69 5.19 4.68 -8.40
C THR A 69 4.90 3.20 -8.61
N THR A 70 5.40 2.61 -9.70
CA THR A 70 5.18 1.21 -10.03
C THR A 70 6.48 0.41 -10.05
N LYS A 71 6.37 -0.93 -9.92
CA LYS A 71 7.45 -1.90 -10.14
C LYS A 71 8.59 -1.82 -9.13
N VAL A 72 8.25 -1.56 -7.87
CA VAL A 72 9.22 -1.63 -6.78
C VAL A 72 9.33 -3.08 -6.35
N ARG A 73 10.55 -3.58 -6.14
CA ARG A 73 10.74 -4.91 -5.56
C ARG A 73 10.61 -4.80 -4.05
N ALA A 74 9.66 -5.52 -3.47
CA ALA A 74 9.66 -5.72 -2.03
C ALA A 74 10.95 -6.47 -1.66
N GLY A 75 11.77 -5.85 -0.80
CA GLY A 75 13.05 -6.42 -0.38
C GLY A 75 12.86 -7.50 0.68
N LYS A 76 13.84 -8.40 0.82
CA LYS A 76 13.98 -9.19 2.06
C LYS A 76 14.74 -8.35 3.08
N LYS A 77 14.70 -8.69 4.37
CA LYS A 77 15.56 -8.04 5.37
C LYS A 77 17.01 -8.05 4.86
N CYS A 78 17.59 -6.90 4.48
CA CYS A 78 19.04 -6.81 4.25
C CYS A 78 19.74 -7.24 5.55
N PRO A 79 20.55 -8.31 5.54
CA PRO A 79 21.63 -8.40 6.49
C PRO A 79 22.66 -7.35 6.07
N VAL A 80 23.16 -6.57 7.03
CA VAL A 80 24.22 -5.55 6.90
C VAL A 80 23.72 -4.09 6.78
N LEU A 81 23.99 -3.36 7.87
CA LEU A 81 23.75 -1.94 8.13
C LEU A 81 24.93 -1.03 7.71
N GLN A 82 25.76 -1.39 6.73
CA GLN A 82 27.06 -0.71 6.54
C GLN A 82 27.34 -0.03 5.20
N ASP A 83 26.47 -0.05 4.20
CA ASP A 83 26.73 0.73 2.98
C ASP A 83 25.63 1.71 2.63
N LEU A 84 26.05 2.98 2.58
CA LEU A 84 25.30 4.16 2.24
C LEU A 84 24.60 4.00 0.87
N GLY A 85 23.29 3.73 0.89
CA GLY A 85 22.29 4.40 0.08
C GLY A 85 22.37 4.37 -1.45
N LYS A 86 23.23 3.56 -2.11
CA LYS A 86 23.40 3.71 -3.58
C LYS A 86 23.33 2.47 -4.48
N LEU A 87 23.12 1.25 -3.98
CA LEU A 87 22.95 0.08 -4.85
C LEU A 87 21.80 -0.89 -4.52
N CYS A 88 21.13 -0.74 -3.38
CA CYS A 88 19.98 -1.59 -3.06
C CYS A 88 18.72 -1.07 -3.77
N ARG A 89 18.26 -1.78 -4.81
CA ARG A 89 16.97 -1.55 -5.51
C ARG A 89 15.72 -1.66 -4.60
N GLU A 90 15.91 -1.93 -3.32
CA GLU A 90 14.87 -2.14 -2.30
C GLU A 90 14.46 -0.83 -1.59
N TYR A 91 15.32 0.20 -1.65
CA TYR A 91 15.03 1.51 -1.07
C TYR A 91 14.62 2.49 -2.17
N LEU A 92 13.53 3.21 -1.93
CA LEU A 92 13.00 4.26 -2.79
C LEU A 92 13.22 5.60 -2.15
N ASN A 93 13.67 6.58 -2.92
CA ASN A 93 13.60 7.97 -2.49
C ASN A 93 12.27 8.56 -3.00
N ILE A 94 11.44 9.02 -2.08
CA ILE A 94 10.09 9.51 -2.36
C ILE A 94 10.02 10.97 -1.90
N ARG A 95 9.62 11.85 -2.82
CA ARG A 95 9.33 13.25 -2.52
C ARG A 95 7.84 13.38 -2.21
N LEU A 96 7.52 13.54 -0.93
CA LEU A 96 6.17 13.57 -0.39
C LEU A 96 5.69 15.01 -0.16
N HIS A 97 4.56 15.35 -0.77
CA HIS A 97 3.74 16.54 -0.51
C HIS A 97 2.57 16.13 0.40
N ASP A 98 1.79 17.08 0.87
CA ASP A 98 0.53 16.77 1.57
C ASP A 98 -0.42 15.96 0.66
N GLY A 99 -1.06 14.95 1.25
CA GLY A 99 -2.00 14.06 0.57
C GLY A 99 -1.46 12.66 0.30
N PHE A 100 -1.92 12.05 -0.79
CA PHE A 100 -1.78 10.62 -1.03
C PHE A 100 -0.69 10.28 -2.06
N TYR A 101 0.06 9.23 -1.73
CA TYR A 101 1.12 8.68 -2.55
C TYR A 101 0.96 7.16 -2.66
N PHE A 102 1.03 6.65 -3.88
CA PHE A 102 0.79 5.23 -4.13
C PHE A 102 2.07 4.54 -4.62
N VAL A 103 2.38 3.40 -4.03
CA VAL A 103 3.52 2.56 -4.41
C VAL A 103 3.02 1.14 -4.68
N LEU A 104 3.14 0.70 -5.93
CA LEU A 104 2.88 -0.68 -6.32
C LEU A 104 4.17 -1.50 -6.21
N ALA A 105 4.16 -2.50 -5.33
CA ALA A 105 5.29 -3.38 -5.05
C ALA A 105 5.01 -4.82 -5.49
N ASP A 106 5.98 -5.45 -6.12
CA ASP A 106 5.92 -6.85 -6.53
C ASP A 106 6.53 -7.75 -5.45
N HIS A 107 5.84 -8.84 -5.11
CA HIS A 107 6.41 -9.88 -4.28
C HIS A 107 7.18 -10.91 -5.14
N THR A 108 8.49 -11.00 -4.97
CA THR A 108 9.29 -12.05 -5.61
C THR A 108 9.40 -13.27 -4.69
N ASP A 109 8.56 -14.28 -4.89
CA ASP A 109 8.81 -15.61 -4.33
C ASP A 109 9.92 -16.28 -5.14
N ASN A 110 11.03 -16.63 -4.49
CA ASN A 110 12.23 -17.16 -5.16
C ASN A 110 12.11 -18.67 -5.49
N SER A 111 10.88 -19.20 -5.61
CA SER A 111 10.65 -20.56 -6.06
C SER A 111 10.89 -20.66 -7.57
N GLN A 112 12.12 -21.01 -7.93
CA GLN A 112 12.46 -21.42 -9.28
C GLN A 112 11.55 -22.60 -9.70
N GLY A 113 10.78 -22.38 -10.75
CA GLY A 113 10.13 -23.46 -11.51
C GLY A 113 8.63 -23.62 -11.26
N ALA A 114 7.83 -22.79 -11.90
CA ALA A 114 6.52 -23.15 -12.48
C ALA A 114 6.03 -21.95 -13.31
N ALA A 115 5.14 -22.20 -14.28
CA ALA A 115 4.62 -21.26 -15.26
C ALA A 115 4.26 -19.87 -14.68
N ALA A 116 4.36 -18.83 -15.52
CA ALA A 116 4.07 -17.43 -15.23
C ALA A 116 2.71 -17.20 -14.56
N SER A 117 2.63 -17.50 -13.27
CA SER A 117 1.60 -17.02 -12.36
C SER A 117 2.01 -15.60 -12.00
N ALA A 118 1.14 -14.64 -12.32
CA ALA A 118 1.39 -13.22 -12.03
C ALA A 118 1.80 -13.08 -10.55
N SER A 119 2.99 -12.50 -10.30
CA SER A 119 3.43 -12.20 -8.93
C SER A 119 2.36 -11.37 -8.22
N PRO A 120 2.05 -11.62 -6.94
CA PRO A 120 1.08 -10.81 -6.25
C PRO A 120 1.64 -9.39 -6.12
N HIS A 121 0.83 -8.42 -6.53
CA HIS A 121 1.15 -7.00 -6.44
C HIS A 121 0.49 -6.43 -5.18
N TYR A 122 1.22 -5.61 -4.45
CA TYR A 122 0.78 -4.97 -3.22
C TYR A 122 0.77 -3.47 -3.43
N LEU A 123 -0.38 -2.83 -3.19
CA LEU A 123 -0.53 -1.40 -3.32
C LEU A 123 -0.37 -0.76 -1.94
N PHE A 124 0.71 -0.02 -1.75
CA PHE A 124 0.92 0.78 -0.55
C PHE A 124 0.43 2.20 -0.77
N LEU A 125 -0.27 2.74 0.21
CA LEU A 125 -0.66 4.14 0.32
C LEU A 125 0.18 4.79 1.41
N LEU A 126 0.92 5.85 1.06
CA LEU A 126 1.52 6.77 2.01
C LEU A 126 0.63 8.01 2.07
N ASN A 127 0.11 8.32 3.24
CA ASN A 127 -0.70 9.50 3.48
C ASN A 127 0.10 10.49 4.32
N VAL A 128 0.29 11.70 3.79
CA VAL A 128 0.99 12.80 4.47
C VAL A 128 -0.03 13.83 4.88
N VAL A 129 -0.08 14.10 6.19
CA VAL A 129 -0.98 15.07 6.80
C VAL A 129 -0.16 16.06 7.60
N TRP A 130 -0.25 17.33 7.24
CA TRP A 130 0.25 18.41 8.06
C TRP A 130 -0.65 18.67 9.27
N GLN A 131 -0.06 18.76 10.46
CA GLN A 131 -0.77 19.09 11.70
C GLN A 131 0.16 19.81 12.68
N GLN A 132 -0.21 21.02 13.11
CA GLN A 132 0.47 21.75 14.21
C GLN A 132 2.01 21.75 14.13
N LEU A 133 2.58 22.16 12.98
CA LEU A 133 4.03 22.26 12.75
C LEU A 133 4.77 20.92 12.57
N VAL A 134 4.04 19.84 12.32
CA VAL A 134 4.63 18.56 11.93
C VAL A 134 3.91 17.99 10.73
N HIS A 135 4.63 17.19 9.96
CA HIS A 135 4.05 16.33 8.94
C HIS A 135 4.02 14.89 9.44
N GLY A 136 2.82 14.35 9.61
CA GLY A 136 2.60 12.94 9.92
C GLY A 136 2.53 12.13 8.64
N ILE A 137 3.37 11.11 8.53
CA ILE A 137 3.38 10.15 7.42
C ILE A 137 2.88 8.82 7.95
N SER A 138 1.78 8.34 7.39
CA SER A 138 1.24 7.01 7.66
C SER A 138 1.30 6.14 6.41
N VAL A 139 1.42 4.82 6.61
CA VAL A 139 1.54 3.86 5.50
C VAL A 139 0.57 2.72 5.70
N LEU A 140 -0.19 2.42 4.65
CA LEU A 140 -1.20 1.37 4.59
C LEU A 140 -0.97 0.49 3.37
N CYS A 141 -1.40 -0.76 3.44
CA CYS A 141 -1.55 -1.61 2.27
C CYS A 141 -3.03 -1.69 1.89
N ILE A 142 -3.35 -1.37 0.65
CA ILE A 142 -4.68 -1.50 0.08
C ILE A 142 -4.79 -2.91 -0.51
N HIS A 143 -5.69 -3.71 0.06
CA HIS A 143 -5.91 -5.08 -0.34
C HIS A 143 -7.41 -5.33 -0.53
N PRO A 144 -7.84 -5.91 -1.66
CA PRO A 144 -9.26 -6.16 -1.87
C PRO A 144 -9.65 -7.33 -0.96
N ASN A 145 -10.82 -7.27 -0.35
CA ASN A 145 -11.39 -8.43 0.34
C ASN A 145 -11.52 -9.58 -0.67
N GLY A 146 -10.73 -10.64 -0.50
CA GLY A 146 -10.81 -11.80 -1.39
C GLY A 146 -9.54 -12.60 -1.61
N THR A 147 -8.39 -12.26 -1.02
CA THR A 147 -7.21 -13.13 -1.11
C THR A 147 -7.30 -14.31 -0.15
N ALA A 148 -8.01 -15.32 -0.63
CA ALA A 148 -7.82 -16.75 -0.35
C ALA A 148 -7.92 -17.19 1.12
N ILE A 149 -9.14 -17.50 1.55
CA ILE A 149 -9.35 -18.65 2.45
C ILE A 149 -9.04 -19.89 1.60
N SER A 150 -7.85 -20.48 1.77
CA SER A 150 -7.61 -21.86 1.35
C SER A 150 -8.66 -22.75 2.02
N GLY A 151 -9.23 -23.72 1.31
CA GLY A 151 -10.29 -24.61 1.80
C GLY A 151 -9.92 -25.52 2.98
N ASP A 152 -8.70 -25.42 3.49
CA ASP A 152 -8.28 -25.97 4.77
C ASP A 152 -8.50 -24.87 5.81
N GLY A 153 -9.24 -25.11 6.89
CA GLY A 153 -9.71 -24.14 7.90
C GLY A 153 -8.66 -23.29 8.66
N GLN A 154 -7.50 -23.07 8.06
CA GLN A 154 -6.50 -22.07 8.37
C GLN A 154 -6.70 -20.90 7.39
N GLY A 155 -7.32 -19.81 7.87
CA GLY A 155 -7.52 -18.59 7.06
C GLY A 155 -6.19 -18.08 6.48
N PRO A 156 -6.23 -17.19 5.46
CA PRO A 156 -5.02 -16.68 4.84
C PRO A 156 -4.11 -16.09 5.90
N SER A 157 -2.86 -16.57 6.00
CA SER A 157 -1.85 -15.75 6.64
C SER A 157 -1.60 -14.58 5.69
N LEU A 158 -2.27 -13.45 5.94
CA LEU A 158 -1.87 -12.18 5.36
C LEU A 158 -0.36 -12.06 5.59
N LYS A 159 0.41 -12.03 4.50
CA LYS A 159 1.86 -11.86 4.56
C LYS A 159 2.16 -10.66 5.44
N GLU A 160 3.12 -10.80 6.35
CA GLU A 160 3.43 -9.73 7.28
C GLU A 160 4.11 -8.62 6.48
N MET A 161 3.41 -7.50 6.31
CA MET A 161 3.94 -6.35 5.60
C MET A 161 4.61 -5.39 6.56
N LYS A 162 5.81 -4.96 6.20
CA LYS A 162 6.60 -3.99 6.97
C LYS A 162 7.05 -2.87 6.06
N CYS A 163 7.12 -1.67 6.64
CA CYS A 163 7.70 -0.51 6.01
C CYS A 163 8.85 0.00 6.88
N GLU A 164 9.96 0.33 6.24
CA GLU A 164 10.99 1.15 6.84
C GLU A 164 10.98 2.52 6.19
N LEU A 165 10.80 3.56 6.99
CA LEU A 165 10.94 4.95 6.58
C LEU A 165 12.17 5.53 7.25
N SER A 166 12.95 6.29 6.50
CA SER A 166 14.02 7.12 7.03
C SER A 166 14.02 8.52 6.44
N TYR A 167 14.31 9.48 7.30
CA TYR A 167 14.50 10.88 6.96
C TYR A 167 15.87 11.31 7.47
N THR A 168 16.66 11.93 6.60
CA THR A 168 17.99 12.41 6.91
C THR A 168 18.14 13.83 6.41
N ARG A 169 18.58 14.73 7.30
CA ARG A 169 18.89 16.11 6.93
C ARG A 169 20.26 16.50 7.48
N PHE A 170 21.08 17.05 6.59
CA PHE A 170 22.35 17.67 6.94
C PHE A 170 22.24 19.17 6.69
N MET A 171 22.56 19.97 7.71
CA MET A 171 22.56 21.43 7.60
C MET A 171 23.98 21.88 7.29
N TYR A 172 24.22 22.35 6.05
CA TYR A 172 25.51 22.92 5.66
C TYR A 172 25.44 24.45 5.72
N GLY A 173 26.36 25.08 6.45
CA GLY A 173 26.49 26.54 6.57
C GLY A 173 25.75 27.16 7.77
N ASN A 174 25.80 28.49 7.88
CA ASN A 174 25.26 29.26 9.02
C ASN A 174 23.72 29.46 8.98
N SER A 175 23.00 28.71 8.15
CA SER A 175 21.58 28.94 7.82
C SER A 175 20.63 28.63 8.98
N HIS A 176 21.03 27.78 9.92
CA HIS A 176 20.31 27.54 11.17
C HIS A 176 21.32 27.39 12.33
N PRO A 177 21.30 28.27 13.34
CA PRO A 177 22.34 28.31 14.37
C PRO A 177 22.28 27.15 15.39
N GLN A 178 21.25 26.30 15.37
CA GLN A 178 20.97 25.33 16.44
C GLN A 178 20.92 23.86 15.99
N LEU A 179 20.85 23.56 14.69
CA LEU A 179 20.71 22.19 14.17
C LEU A 179 21.80 21.90 13.14
N THR A 180 22.63 20.89 13.42
CA THR A 180 23.75 20.46 12.54
C THR A 180 23.35 19.28 11.66
N GLU A 181 22.70 18.28 12.25
CA GLU A 181 22.25 17.08 11.56
C GLU A 181 21.00 16.51 12.24
N HIS A 182 20.20 15.80 11.45
CA HIS A 182 19.08 15.02 11.94
C HIS A 182 18.97 13.71 11.16
N PHE A 183 18.82 12.61 11.89
CA PHE A 183 18.56 11.29 11.33
C PHE A 183 17.44 10.61 12.10
N GLN A 184 16.41 10.17 11.39
CA GLN A 184 15.32 9.40 11.93
C GLN A 184 15.06 8.20 11.02
N LYS A 185 14.91 7.02 11.63
CA LYS A 185 14.52 5.79 10.95
C LYS A 185 13.51 5.04 11.81
N SER A 186 12.47 4.52 11.19
CA SER A 186 11.48 3.66 11.85
C SER A 186 11.15 2.48 10.96
N GLY A 187 11.14 1.28 11.55
CA GLY A 187 10.61 0.08 10.92
C GLY A 187 9.34 -0.34 11.65
N PHE A 188 8.24 -0.50 10.93
CA PHE A 188 6.94 -0.78 11.53
C PHE A 188 6.10 -1.71 10.65
N ARG A 189 5.09 -2.33 11.26
CA ARG A 189 4.11 -3.18 10.57
C ARG A 189 3.12 -2.31 9.83
N VAL A 190 2.80 -2.68 8.60
CA VAL A 190 1.82 -1.99 7.76
C VAL A 190 0.47 -2.67 7.92
N ALA A 191 -0.54 -1.91 8.34
CA ALA A 191 -1.91 -2.40 8.39
C ALA A 191 -2.48 -2.55 6.97
N SER A 192 -3.38 -3.52 6.79
CA SER A 192 -4.10 -3.73 5.54
C SER A 192 -5.53 -3.20 5.64
N THR A 193 -6.04 -2.62 4.56
CA THR A 193 -7.41 -2.12 4.47
C THR A 193 -7.98 -2.38 3.08
N ASP A 194 -9.28 -2.65 3.02
CA ASP A 194 -10.07 -2.74 1.79
C ASP A 194 -10.72 -1.40 1.41
N LEU A 195 -10.49 -0.35 2.22
CA LEU A 195 -11.08 0.99 2.13
C LEU A 195 -12.61 1.03 2.24
N SER A 196 -13.27 -0.08 2.57
CA SER A 196 -14.74 -0.15 2.65
C SER A 196 -15.32 0.72 3.77
N ASN A 197 -14.53 0.94 4.83
CA ASN A 197 -14.86 1.81 5.96
C ASN A 197 -14.11 3.17 5.90
N GLY A 198 -13.54 3.51 4.73
CA GLY A 198 -12.67 4.67 4.56
C GLY A 198 -11.25 4.47 5.09
N LEU A 199 -10.48 5.56 5.14
CA LEU A 199 -9.13 5.54 5.68
C LEU A 199 -9.16 5.53 7.21
N PRO A 200 -8.27 4.75 7.86
CA PRO A 200 -8.14 4.80 9.30
C PRO A 200 -7.66 6.20 9.73
N GLY A 201 -8.17 6.67 10.87
CA GLY A 201 -7.68 7.90 11.48
C GLY A 201 -6.21 7.81 11.91
N PRO A 202 -5.58 8.93 12.31
CA PRO A 202 -4.16 8.99 12.67
C PRO A 202 -3.75 7.96 13.73
N ASP A 203 -4.63 7.66 14.69
CA ASP A 203 -4.37 6.69 15.77
C ASP A 203 -4.48 5.22 15.32
N GLY A 204 -5.08 4.97 14.15
CA GLY A 204 -5.24 3.62 13.59
C GLY A 204 -4.02 3.13 12.81
N CYS A 205 -2.97 3.96 12.68
CA CYS A 205 -1.75 3.66 11.93
C CYS A 205 -0.52 4.15 12.68
N PHE A 206 0.63 3.54 12.41
CA PHE A 206 1.90 4.13 12.83
C PHE A 206 2.11 5.47 12.12
N GLN A 207 2.45 6.50 12.89
CA GLN A 207 2.74 7.85 12.39
C GLN A 207 4.26 8.10 12.43
N PHE A 208 4.88 8.23 11.26
CA PHE A 208 6.23 8.74 11.14
C PHE A 208 6.17 10.27 11.07
N VAL A 209 6.56 10.92 12.16
CA VAL A 209 6.43 12.38 12.30
C VAL A 209 7.71 13.08 11.91
N VAL A 210 7.62 14.09 11.04
CA VAL A 210 8.73 14.97 10.65
C VAL A 210 8.38 16.41 11.06
N PRO A 211 9.09 17.01 12.03
CA PRO A 211 8.88 18.40 12.42
C PRO A 211 9.22 19.42 11.31
N ASP A 212 8.42 20.48 11.19
CA ASP A 212 8.60 21.54 10.19
C ASP A 212 9.91 22.32 10.37
N SER A 213 10.41 22.41 11.60
CA SER A 213 11.73 23.00 11.88
C SER A 213 12.87 22.25 11.20
N LEU A 214 12.63 20.98 10.82
CA LEU A 214 13.53 20.15 10.04
C LEU A 214 13.29 20.23 8.55
N LEU A 215 12.43 21.10 8.02
CA LEU A 215 12.30 21.32 6.57
C LEU A 215 13.03 22.60 6.14
N ALA A 216 13.66 22.59 4.96
CA ALA A 216 14.31 23.79 4.42
C ALA A 216 13.26 24.75 3.88
N ASP A 217 13.54 26.06 3.86
CA ASP A 217 12.66 27.02 3.19
C ASP A 217 12.38 26.66 1.72
N SER A 218 13.34 26.01 1.05
CA SER A 218 13.21 25.48 -0.32
C SER A 218 12.49 24.11 -0.42
N GLU A 219 12.30 23.43 0.71
CA GLU A 219 11.67 22.11 0.84
C GLU A 219 10.36 22.16 1.63
N LYS A 220 9.85 23.36 1.93
CA LYS A 220 8.60 23.57 2.68
C LYS A 220 7.41 22.86 2.06
N ASP A 221 7.44 22.64 0.76
CA ASP A 221 6.35 22.00 0.06
C ASP A 221 6.51 20.48 -0.01
N ALA A 222 7.69 19.91 0.28
CA ALA A 222 7.92 18.46 0.14
C ALA A 222 9.00 17.86 1.05
N ILE A 223 8.70 16.70 1.59
CA ILE A 223 9.58 15.89 2.43
C ILE A 223 10.22 14.80 1.59
N LEU A 224 11.56 14.77 1.54
CA LEU A 224 12.28 13.68 0.90
C LEU A 224 12.55 12.55 1.90
N VAL A 225 11.85 11.43 1.76
CA VAL A 225 12.06 10.24 2.59
C VAL A 225 12.65 9.10 1.78
N THR A 226 13.39 8.23 2.45
CA THR A 226 13.77 6.93 1.89
C THR A 226 12.84 5.87 2.49
N ALA A 227 12.17 5.09 1.64
CA ALA A 227 11.23 4.06 2.02
C ALA A 227 11.68 2.67 1.54
N ARG A 228 11.47 1.63 2.35
CA ARG A 228 11.60 0.22 1.95
C ARG A 228 10.37 -0.55 2.38
N PHE A 229 9.85 -1.36 1.47
CA PHE A 229 8.72 -2.25 1.70
C PHE A 229 9.21 -3.70 1.76
N VAL A 230 8.80 -4.42 2.80
CA VAL A 230 9.13 -5.83 3.04
C VAL A 230 7.83 -6.59 3.20
N ILE A 231 7.75 -7.76 2.57
CA ILE A 231 6.57 -8.63 2.58
C ILE A 231 7.08 -10.03 2.92
N ASP A 232 6.78 -10.50 4.13
CA ASP A 232 7.22 -11.79 4.67
C ASP A 232 6.16 -12.88 4.49
#